data_AF-A0A1Q9T1R9-F1
#
_entry.id   AF-A0A1Q9T1R9-F1
#
_cell.length_a   1.000
_cell.length_b   1.000
_cell.length_c   1.000
_cell.angle_alpha   90.00
_cell.angle_beta   90.00
_cell.angle_gamma   90.00
#
_symmetry.space_group_name_H-M   'P 1'
#
loop_
_entity.id
_entity.type
_entity.pdbx_description
1 polymer ?
#
loop_
_entity_poly.entity_id
_entity_poly.type
_entity_poly.pdbx_seq_one_letter_code
_entity_poly.pdbx_strand_id
1 'polypeptide(L)'
;MLRLPPVANPAVGYPLQKLDELSRRAPGAPVLAPGEIRVEERSHLFSPGSFAMSADDYAEVGGFCADYAGPGLETADFARVLDRAGGSLAWVGGAESYRQPTEPLTPEEEARYARRHAATWRERWDEEPDHPWLTRLVAEGIIQRDGSGRIPDPPRR
;
A
#
# COMPACT_ATOMS: atom_id res chain seq x y z
N MET A 1 -5.97 4.32 9.20
CA MET A 1 -5.88 5.53 8.34
C MET A 1 -7.22 5.88 7.71
N LEU A 2 -7.53 7.17 7.68
CA LEU A 2 -8.74 7.78 7.15
C LEU A 2 -8.41 8.60 5.90
N ARG A 3 -9.21 8.48 4.83
CA ARG A 3 -9.01 9.24 3.58
C ARG A 3 -9.92 10.46 3.55
N LEU A 4 -9.33 11.62 3.30
CA LEU A 4 -10.08 12.87 3.09
C LEU A 4 -10.50 13.01 1.62
N PRO A 5 -11.60 13.74 1.33
CA PRO A 5 -11.91 14.19 -0.02
C PRO A 5 -10.92 15.29 -0.45
N PRO A 6 -10.87 15.67 -1.75
CA PRO A 6 -10.13 16.86 -2.16
C PRO A 6 -10.56 18.10 -1.38
N VAL A 7 -9.61 19.01 -1.11
CA VAL A 7 -9.92 20.26 -0.41
C VAL A 7 -10.87 21.11 -1.26
N ALA A 8 -12.01 21.49 -0.69
CA ALA A 8 -13.02 22.26 -1.42
C ALA A 8 -12.54 23.68 -1.78
N ASN A 9 -11.75 24.29 -0.90
CA ASN A 9 -11.11 25.59 -1.14
C ASN A 9 -9.65 25.55 -0.66
N PRO A 10 -8.66 25.48 -1.57
CA PRO A 10 -7.25 25.42 -1.22
C PRO A 10 -6.74 26.60 -0.39
N ALA A 11 -7.34 27.79 -0.52
CA ALA A 11 -6.94 28.97 0.25
C ALA A 11 -7.38 28.90 1.73
N VAL A 12 -8.41 28.09 2.02
CA VAL A 12 -8.95 27.91 3.39
C VAL A 12 -8.43 26.63 4.03
N GLY A 13 -8.18 25.58 3.25
CA GLY A 13 -7.75 24.28 3.75
C GLY A 13 -8.90 23.41 4.29
N TYR A 14 -8.56 22.40 5.09
CA TYR A 14 -9.57 21.54 5.74
C TYR A 14 -10.06 22.14 7.07
N PRO A 15 -11.33 21.94 7.43
CA PRO A 15 -11.80 22.24 8.77
C PRO A 15 -11.24 21.22 9.76
N LEU A 16 -10.12 21.53 10.41
CA LEU A 16 -9.36 20.58 11.25
C LEU A 16 -10.17 19.94 12.39
N GLN A 17 -11.23 20.61 12.86
CA GLN A 17 -12.12 20.10 13.91
C GLN A 17 -13.23 19.15 13.41
N LYS A 18 -13.32 18.92 12.08
CA LYS A 18 -14.37 18.11 11.43
C LYS A 18 -13.80 17.09 10.45
N LEU A 19 -12.53 16.71 10.62
CA LEU A 19 -11.89 15.77 9.69
C LEU A 19 -12.52 14.38 9.77
N ASP A 20 -12.97 13.97 10.95
CA ASP A 20 -13.72 12.75 11.19
C ASP A 20 -15.01 12.69 10.35
N GLU A 21 -15.79 13.79 10.33
CA GLU A 21 -17.02 13.92 9.54
C GLU A 21 -16.77 13.82 8.02
N LEU A 22 -15.63 14.32 7.55
CA LEU A 22 -15.27 14.34 6.13
C LEU A 22 -14.65 13.03 5.65
N SER A 23 -14.02 12.29 6.56
CA SER A 23 -13.13 11.21 6.18
C SER A 23 -13.83 9.88 5.91
N ARG A 24 -13.17 9.01 5.15
CA ARG A 24 -13.63 7.64 4.88
C ARG A 24 -12.58 6.63 5.31
N ARG A 25 -12.99 5.63 6.08
CA ARG A 25 -12.12 4.49 6.45
C ARG A 25 -11.77 3.67 5.22
N ALA A 26 -10.58 3.07 5.24
CA ALA A 26 -10.22 2.09 4.22
C ALA A 26 -11.14 0.86 4.32
N PRO A 27 -11.54 0.24 3.19
CA PRO A 27 -12.28 -1.02 3.23
C PRO A 27 -11.57 -2.05 4.10
N GLY A 28 -12.31 -2.77 4.93
CA GLY A 28 -11.76 -3.80 5.83
C GLY A 28 -11.14 -3.28 7.14
N ALA A 29 -10.88 -1.97 7.28
CA ALA A 29 -10.38 -1.39 8.52
C ALA A 29 -11.48 -1.33 9.59
N PRO A 30 -11.25 -1.84 10.82
CA PRO A 30 -12.25 -1.84 11.87
C PRO A 30 -12.48 -0.44 12.47
N VAL A 31 -13.65 -0.27 13.09
CA VAL A 31 -13.89 0.83 14.04
C VAL A 31 -13.50 0.34 15.42
N LEU A 32 -12.67 1.12 16.12
CA LEU A 32 -12.16 0.83 17.45
C LEU A 32 -12.32 2.06 18.34
N ALA A 33 -12.72 1.85 19.59
CA ALA A 33 -12.72 2.89 20.60
C ALA A 33 -11.27 3.26 20.99
N PRO A 34 -11.01 4.50 21.44
CA PRO A 34 -9.69 4.90 21.93
C PRO A 34 -9.13 3.92 22.97
N GLY A 35 -7.91 3.45 22.76
CA GLY A 35 -7.24 2.48 23.65
C GLY A 35 -7.52 1.01 23.33
N GLU A 36 -8.47 0.70 22.43
CA GLU A 36 -8.64 -0.67 21.94
C GLU A 36 -7.53 -1.04 20.96
N ILE A 37 -7.01 -2.26 21.09
CA ILE A 37 -6.05 -2.85 20.16
C ILE A 37 -6.65 -4.13 19.60
N ARG A 38 -6.58 -4.32 18.29
CA ARG A 38 -7.01 -5.55 17.61
C ARG A 38 -5.93 -6.04 16.67
N VAL A 39 -5.40 -7.23 16.93
CA VAL A 39 -4.50 -7.94 16.02
C VAL A 39 -5.24 -8.30 14.73
N GLU A 40 -4.55 -8.14 13.62
CA GLU A 40 -5.02 -8.39 12.27
C GLU A 40 -4.20 -9.48 11.61
N GLU A 41 -4.84 -10.63 11.39
CA GLU A 41 -4.24 -11.79 10.72
C GLU A 41 -4.12 -11.58 9.21
N ARG A 42 -4.84 -10.59 8.65
CA ARG A 42 -4.82 -10.26 7.21
C ARG A 42 -3.74 -9.22 6.92
N SER A 43 -2.51 -9.67 6.80
CA SER A 43 -1.34 -8.83 6.49
C SER A 43 -1.49 -7.94 5.25
N HIS A 44 -2.22 -8.41 4.24
CA HIS A 44 -2.54 -7.64 3.03
C HIS A 44 -3.32 -6.35 3.27
N LEU A 45 -3.87 -6.12 4.47
CA LEU A 45 -4.52 -4.86 4.85
C LEU A 45 -3.53 -3.78 5.33
N PHE A 46 -2.25 -4.12 5.48
CA PHE A 46 -1.21 -3.17 5.83
C PHE A 46 -1.11 -2.05 4.77
N SER A 47 -0.93 -0.80 5.24
CA SER A 47 -0.66 0.36 4.38
C SER A 47 0.33 1.28 5.07
N PRO A 48 1.43 1.70 4.40
CA PRO A 48 2.57 2.33 5.05
C PRO A 48 2.38 3.82 5.34
N GLY A 49 1.24 4.44 5.01
CA GLY A 49 1.14 5.90 5.14
C GLY A 49 1.11 6.44 6.56
N SER A 50 0.91 5.57 7.55
CA SER A 50 0.95 5.90 8.97
C SER A 50 0.92 4.59 9.74
N PHE A 51 2.10 4.11 10.12
CA PHE A 51 2.29 2.93 10.96
C PHE A 51 3.39 3.22 11.98
N ALA A 52 3.49 2.37 13.00
CA ALA A 52 4.56 2.42 13.98
C ALA A 52 5.01 0.99 14.29
N MET A 53 6.31 0.83 14.50
CA MET A 53 6.96 -0.37 15.03
C MET A 53 8.25 0.06 15.74
N SER A 54 8.87 -0.83 16.53
CA SER A 54 10.15 -0.49 17.14
C SER A 54 11.25 -0.36 16.07
N ALA A 55 12.29 0.43 16.37
CA ALA A 55 13.43 0.56 15.47
C ALA A 55 14.19 -0.76 15.32
N ASP A 56 14.25 -1.55 16.40
CA ASP A 56 14.91 -2.85 16.42
C ASP A 56 14.17 -3.85 15.53
N ASP A 57 12.83 -3.95 15.66
CA ASP A 57 12.02 -4.82 14.79
C ASP A 57 12.13 -4.39 13.31
N TYR A 58 12.14 -3.07 13.03
CA TYR A 58 12.27 -2.57 11.67
C TYR A 58 13.63 -2.94 11.05
N ALA A 59 14.70 -2.88 11.85
CA ALA A 59 16.03 -3.29 11.45
C ALA A 59 16.14 -4.81 11.27
N GLU A 60 15.51 -5.60 12.14
CA GLU A 60 15.49 -7.06 12.07
C GLU A 60 14.83 -7.56 10.79
N VAL A 61 13.72 -6.96 10.37
CA VAL A 61 13.02 -7.31 9.12
C VAL A 61 13.65 -6.65 7.89
N GLY A 62 14.69 -5.84 8.04
CA GLY A 62 15.42 -5.21 6.94
C GLY A 62 14.69 -4.04 6.25
N GLY A 63 13.56 -3.60 6.79
CA GLY A 63 12.78 -2.49 6.27
C GLY A 63 12.14 -2.72 4.88
N PHE A 64 11.71 -1.64 4.23
CA PHE A 64 11.18 -1.69 2.86
C PHE A 64 12.29 -1.97 1.84
N CYS A 65 12.01 -2.83 0.87
CA CYS A 65 12.91 -3.07 -0.26
C CYS A 65 13.01 -1.82 -1.15
N ALA A 66 14.21 -1.24 -1.22
CA ALA A 66 14.47 0.00 -1.95
C ALA A 66 14.39 -0.12 -3.49
N ASP A 67 14.35 -1.35 -4.02
CA ASP A 67 14.23 -1.59 -5.46
C ASP A 67 12.80 -1.32 -5.96
N TYR A 68 11.81 -1.29 -5.06
CA TYR A 68 10.47 -0.77 -5.37
C TYR A 68 10.48 0.76 -5.35
N ALA A 69 10.59 1.35 -6.54
CA ALA A 69 10.48 2.79 -6.73
C ALA A 69 9.06 3.18 -7.16
N GLY A 70 8.35 3.92 -6.32
CA GLY A 70 6.97 4.38 -6.57
C GLY A 70 5.91 3.51 -5.88
N PRO A 71 4.62 3.89 -5.95
CA PRO A 71 3.54 3.14 -5.30
C PRO A 71 3.14 1.90 -6.12
N GLY A 72 2.80 0.81 -5.43
CA GLY A 72 2.41 -0.45 -6.04
C GLY A 72 2.59 -1.64 -5.10
N LEU A 73 3.70 -2.37 -5.24
CA LEU A 73 3.93 -3.64 -4.52
C LEU A 73 4.87 -3.51 -3.32
N GLU A 74 5.49 -2.34 -3.10
CA GLU A 74 6.40 -2.10 -1.97
C GLU A 74 5.75 -2.42 -0.63
N THR A 75 4.47 -2.11 -0.51
CA THR A 75 3.67 -2.38 0.68
C THR A 75 3.40 -3.88 0.86
N ALA A 76 3.05 -4.57 -0.24
CA ALA A 76 2.79 -6.00 -0.22
C ALA A 76 4.06 -6.81 0.06
N ASP A 77 5.21 -6.36 -0.47
CA ASP A 77 6.51 -6.96 -0.21
C ASP A 77 6.86 -6.87 1.28
N PHE A 78 6.74 -5.66 1.85
CA PHE A 78 7.02 -5.46 3.27
C PHE A 78 6.06 -6.25 4.17
N ALA A 79 4.77 -6.29 3.85
CA ALA A 79 3.80 -7.12 4.58
C ALA A 79 4.19 -8.61 4.56
N ARG A 80 4.67 -9.11 3.41
CA ARG A 80 5.13 -10.49 3.29
C ARG A 80 6.42 -10.76 4.06
N VAL A 81 7.35 -9.80 4.09
CA VAL A 81 8.56 -9.88 4.91
C VAL A 81 8.19 -9.97 6.39
N LEU A 82 7.28 -9.10 6.87
CA LEU A 82 6.77 -9.14 8.23
C LEU A 82 6.14 -10.49 8.56
N ASP A 83 5.28 -11.03 7.68
CA ASP A 83 4.64 -12.33 7.88
C ASP A 83 5.66 -13.47 8.00
N ARG A 84 6.69 -13.49 7.13
CA ARG A 84 7.75 -14.51 7.18
C ARG A 84 8.61 -14.41 8.45
N ALA A 85 8.72 -13.22 9.04
CA ALA A 85 9.36 -13.00 10.33
C ALA A 85 8.46 -13.34 11.53
N GLY A 86 7.20 -13.74 11.30
CA GLY A 86 6.23 -14.01 12.37
C GLY A 86 5.67 -12.73 13.01
N GLY A 87 5.81 -11.59 12.34
CA GLY A 87 5.22 -10.33 12.76
C GLY A 87 3.71 -10.31 12.61
N SER A 88 3.07 -9.31 13.22
CA SER A 88 1.62 -9.12 13.15
C SER A 88 1.26 -7.66 12.94
N LEU A 89 0.17 -7.41 12.22
CA LEU A 89 -0.45 -6.10 12.15
C LEU A 89 -1.39 -5.91 13.35
N ALA A 90 -1.45 -4.70 13.90
CA ALA A 90 -2.44 -4.33 14.89
C ALA A 90 -3.11 -3.00 14.56
N TRP A 91 -4.43 -2.97 14.68
CA TRP A 91 -5.21 -1.74 14.64
C TRP A 91 -5.27 -1.13 16.04
N VAL A 92 -5.01 0.18 16.15
CA VAL A 92 -5.02 0.92 17.42
C VAL A 92 -6.10 2.00 17.37
N GLY A 93 -7.11 1.87 18.23
CA GLY A 93 -8.16 2.87 18.37
C GLY A 93 -7.63 4.17 18.98
N GLY A 94 -8.03 5.31 18.42
CA GLY A 94 -7.54 6.63 18.81
C GLY A 94 -6.24 7.07 18.13
N ALA A 95 -5.53 6.18 17.44
CA ALA A 95 -4.37 6.52 16.60
C ALA A 95 -4.80 6.89 15.17
N GLU A 96 -5.78 7.78 15.04
CA GLU A 96 -6.34 8.17 13.75
C GLU A 96 -5.37 9.09 12.98
N SER A 97 -5.18 8.77 11.71
CA SER A 97 -4.39 9.58 10.78
C SER A 97 -5.22 9.86 9.52
N TYR A 98 -5.14 11.10 9.06
CA TYR A 98 -5.89 11.57 7.90
C TYR A 98 -4.96 11.75 6.70
N ARG A 99 -5.29 11.10 5.58
CA ARG A 99 -4.56 11.19 4.32
C ARG A 99 -5.33 12.04 3.32
N GLN A 100 -4.68 13.08 2.81
CA GLN A 100 -5.18 13.88 1.69
C GLN A 100 -5.06 13.09 0.38
N PRO A 101 -5.96 13.31 -0.60
CA PRO A 101 -5.79 12.73 -1.92
C PRO A 101 -4.55 13.31 -2.59
N THR A 102 -3.84 12.46 -3.33
CA THR A 102 -2.72 12.85 -4.20
C THR A 102 -3.16 12.80 -5.66
N GLU A 103 -2.42 13.46 -6.54
CA GLU A 103 -2.61 13.32 -7.98
C GLU A 103 -2.50 11.82 -8.36
N PRO A 104 -3.43 11.28 -9.17
CA PRO A 104 -3.31 9.93 -9.67
C PRO A 104 -2.14 9.81 -10.64
N LEU A 105 -1.54 8.62 -10.70
CA LEU A 105 -0.52 8.31 -11.70
C LEU A 105 -1.12 8.26 -13.11
N THR A 106 -0.33 8.61 -14.12
CA THR A 106 -0.76 8.35 -15.51
C THR A 106 -0.70 6.85 -15.83
N PRO A 107 -1.48 6.35 -16.80
CA PRO A 107 -1.40 4.95 -17.22
C PRO A 107 0.01 4.50 -17.60
N GLU A 108 0.80 5.37 -18.22
CA GLU A 108 2.19 5.08 -18.58
C GLU A 108 3.09 4.91 -17.34
N GLU A 109 2.87 5.73 -16.30
CA GLU A 109 3.58 5.61 -15.04
C GLU A 109 3.20 4.32 -14.31
N GLU A 110 1.90 4.00 -14.25
CA GLU A 110 1.41 2.76 -13.66
C GLU A 110 1.97 1.53 -14.37
N ALA A 111 1.96 1.52 -15.71
CA ALA A 111 2.54 0.43 -16.49
C ALA A 111 4.04 0.25 -16.21
N ARG A 112 4.78 1.36 -16.08
CA ARG A 112 6.22 1.34 -15.77
C ARG A 112 6.48 0.78 -14.37
N TYR A 113 5.72 1.20 -13.37
CA TYR A 113 5.84 0.67 -12.01
C TYR A 113 5.45 -0.81 -11.95
N ALA A 114 4.35 -1.20 -12.57
CA ALA A 114 3.87 -2.57 -12.56
C ALA A 114 4.90 -3.56 -13.11
N ARG A 115 5.52 -3.25 -14.27
CA ARG A 115 6.56 -4.11 -14.87
C ARG A 115 7.81 -4.22 -14.00
N ARG A 116 8.28 -3.09 -13.45
CA ARG A 116 9.45 -3.06 -12.55
C ARG A 116 9.18 -3.82 -11.27
N HIS A 117 8.05 -3.55 -10.63
CA HIS A 117 7.66 -4.17 -9.38
C HIS A 117 7.44 -5.68 -9.55
N ALA A 118 6.88 -6.12 -10.68
CA ALA A 118 6.74 -7.55 -10.97
C ALA A 118 8.09 -8.24 -11.15
N ALA A 119 9.06 -7.58 -11.82
CA ALA A 119 10.43 -8.09 -11.92
C ALA A 119 11.10 -8.21 -10.53
N THR A 120 11.06 -7.15 -9.72
CA THR A 120 11.59 -7.15 -8.35
C THR A 120 10.91 -8.21 -7.48
N TRP A 121 9.60 -8.39 -7.60
CA TRP A 121 8.87 -9.43 -6.85
C TRP A 121 9.34 -10.83 -7.24
N ARG A 122 9.49 -11.11 -8.53
CA ARG A 122 10.02 -12.38 -9.01
C ARG A 122 11.44 -12.64 -8.50
N GLU A 123 12.31 -11.64 -8.52
CA GLU A 123 13.67 -11.76 -8.01
C GLU A 123 13.70 -12.09 -6.51
N ARG A 124 12.76 -11.55 -5.72
CA ARG A 124 12.71 -11.73 -4.27
C ARG A 124 12.01 -13.01 -3.84
N TRP A 125 10.99 -13.44 -4.58
CA TRP A 125 10.05 -14.46 -4.13
C TRP A 125 9.93 -15.67 -5.06
N ASP A 126 10.59 -15.65 -6.22
CA ASP A 126 10.55 -16.71 -7.24
C ASP A 126 9.12 -17.07 -7.71
N GLU A 127 8.22 -16.08 -7.70
CA GLU A 127 6.82 -16.23 -8.11
C GLU A 127 6.32 -14.96 -8.81
N GLU A 128 5.23 -15.08 -9.57
CA GLU A 128 4.58 -13.92 -10.16
C GLU A 128 3.68 -13.25 -9.10
N PRO A 129 3.70 -11.92 -8.95
CA PRO A 129 2.83 -11.26 -7.98
C PRO A 129 1.35 -11.42 -8.34
N ASP A 130 0.57 -11.74 -7.32
CA ASP A 130 -0.89 -11.62 -7.34
C ASP A 130 -1.30 -10.46 -6.42
N HIS A 131 -1.76 -9.37 -7.01
CA HIS A 131 -2.15 -8.17 -6.28
C HIS A 131 -3.31 -7.45 -6.98
N PRO A 132 -4.34 -6.98 -6.27
CA PRO A 132 -5.52 -6.37 -6.87
C PRO A 132 -5.23 -5.19 -7.80
N TRP A 133 -4.19 -4.40 -7.51
CA TRP A 133 -3.75 -3.32 -8.40
C TRP A 133 -3.28 -3.85 -9.75
N LEU A 134 -2.50 -4.93 -9.80
CA LEU A 134 -2.06 -5.53 -11.05
C LEU A 134 -3.24 -6.14 -11.83
N THR A 135 -4.17 -6.77 -11.12
CA THR A 135 -5.40 -7.32 -11.70
C THR A 135 -6.23 -6.22 -12.35
N ARG A 136 -6.38 -5.06 -11.71
CA ARG A 136 -7.03 -3.88 -12.30
C ARG A 136 -6.30 -3.42 -13.57
N LEU A 137 -4.98 -3.25 -13.52
CA LEU A 137 -4.21 -2.77 -14.67
C LEU A 137 -4.32 -3.70 -15.89
N VAL A 138 -4.39 -5.02 -15.68
CA VAL A 138 -4.64 -5.99 -16.75
C VAL A 138 -6.07 -5.84 -17.29
N ALA A 139 -7.06 -5.75 -16.41
CA ALA A 139 -8.46 -5.59 -16.80
C ALA A 139 -8.73 -4.29 -17.58
N GLU A 140 -8.02 -3.21 -17.25
CA GLU A 140 -8.08 -1.92 -17.95
C GLU A 140 -7.21 -1.87 -19.22
N GLY A 141 -6.45 -2.93 -19.51
CA GLY A 141 -5.59 -3.01 -20.69
C GLY A 141 -4.31 -2.18 -20.62
N ILE A 142 -3.97 -1.63 -19.45
CA ILE A 142 -2.77 -0.80 -19.22
C ILE A 142 -1.49 -1.66 -19.30
N ILE A 143 -1.57 -2.89 -18.80
CA ILE A 143 -0.54 -3.92 -18.97
C ILE A 143 -1.15 -5.21 -19.49
N GLN A 144 -0.30 -6.11 -19.99
CA GLN A 144 -0.71 -7.44 -20.46
C GLN A 144 0.17 -8.50 -19.82
N ARG A 145 -0.42 -9.65 -19.51
CA ARG A 145 0.32 -10.86 -19.14
C ARG A 145 0.69 -11.62 -20.43
N ASP A 146 1.87 -12.25 -20.45
CA ASP A 146 2.29 -13.09 -21.57
C ASP A 146 1.60 -14.47 -21.56
N GLY A 147 1.95 -15.33 -22.52
CA GLY A 147 1.37 -16.68 -22.63
C GLY A 147 1.64 -17.60 -21.44
N SER A 148 2.59 -17.25 -20.56
CA SER A 148 2.85 -17.95 -19.30
C SER A 148 2.13 -17.34 -18.09
N GLY A 149 1.37 -16.26 -18.31
CA GLY A 149 0.69 -15.51 -17.26
C GLY A 149 1.59 -14.49 -16.55
N ARG A 150 2.80 -14.21 -17.04
CA ARG A 150 3.73 -13.25 -16.40
C ARG A 150 3.56 -11.84 -16.93
N ILE A 151 3.77 -10.84 -16.07
CA ILE A 151 3.92 -9.46 -16.50
C ILE A 151 5.34 -9.29 -17.07
N PRO A 152 5.48 -8.94 -18.36
CA PRO A 152 6.78 -8.85 -19.01
C PRO A 152 7.68 -7.82 -18.32
N ASP A 153 8.98 -8.12 -18.28
CA ASP A 153 9.99 -7.20 -17.76
C ASP A 153 9.93 -5.84 -18.48
N PRO A 154 10.36 -4.76 -17.79
CA PRO A 154 10.51 -3.48 -18.45
C PRO A 154 11.50 -3.60 -19.62
N PRO A 155 11.27 -2.90 -20.74
CA PRO A 155 12.21 -2.90 -21.85
C PRO A 155 13.60 -2.48 -21.36
N ARG A 156 14.64 -3.21 -21.78
CA ARG A 156 16.04 -2.84 -21.53
C ARG A 156 16.28 -1.47 -22.19
N ARG A 157 16.87 -0.55 -21.42
CA ARG A 157 17.30 0.76 -21.93
C ARG A 157 18.51 0.60 -22.85
#